data_AF-A0A835XZ08-F1
#
_entry.id   AF-A0A835XZ08-F1
#
_cell.length_a   1.000
_cell.length_b   1.000
_cell.length_c   1.000
_cell.angle_alpha   90.00
_cell.angle_beta   90.00
_cell.angle_gamma   90.00
#
_symmetry.space_group_name_H-M   'P 1'
#
loop_
_entity.id
_entity.type
_entity.pdbx_description
1 polymer ?
#
loop_
_entity_poly.entity_id
_entity_poly.type
_entity_poly.pdbx_seq_one_letter_code
_entity_poly.pdbx_strand_id
1 'polypeptide(L)' 'MELSDKELHILDVYESEEYYRASVKPVLEDGSEVEADVYVWKEEFSHALGSEPWSYDEWRSKHLVQFAEQCLKDELLQNA' A
#
# COMPACT_ATOMS: atom_id res chain seq x y z
N MET A 1 -5.65 -11.53 11.46
CA MET A 1 -6.65 -10.44 11.60
C MET A 1 -7.14 -10.22 10.20
N GLU A 2 -8.35 -10.67 9.91
CA GLU A 2 -8.92 -10.61 8.56
C GLU A 2 -9.88 -9.42 8.52
N LEU A 3 -9.83 -8.65 7.43
CA LEU A 3 -10.78 -7.57 7.21
C LEU A 3 -12.16 -8.17 6.95
N SER A 4 -13.20 -7.56 7.50
CA SER A 4 -14.57 -7.93 7.16
C SER A 4 -14.90 -7.51 5.73
N ASP A 5 -15.89 -8.18 5.12
CA ASP A 5 -16.39 -7.84 3.80
C ASP A 5 -16.81 -6.37 3.66
N LYS A 6 -17.26 -5.75 4.76
CA LYS A 6 -17.63 -4.33 4.79
C LYS A 6 -16.41 -3.41 4.71
N GLU A 7 -15.33 -3.76 5.40
CA GLU A 7 -14.08 -3.01 5.37
C GLU A 7 -13.41 -3.16 3.99
N LEU A 8 -13.43 -4.36 3.42
CA LEU A 8 -12.98 -4.62 2.05
C LEU A 8 -13.81 -3.84 1.02
N HIS A 9 -15.13 -3.75 1.21
CA HIS A 9 -15.97 -2.95 0.32
C HIS A 9 -15.65 -1.45 0.37
N ILE A 10 -15.27 -0.92 1.53
CA ILE A 10 -14.84 0.49 1.65
C ILE A 10 -13.56 0.71 0.83
N LEU A 11 -12.59 -0.19 0.93
CA LEU A 11 -11.36 -0.14 0.14
C LEU A 11 -11.67 -0.29 -1.36
N ASP A 12 -12.57 -1.20 -1.73
CA ASP A 12 -13.00 -1.37 -3.12
C ASP A 12 -13.58 -0.07 -3.68
N VAL A 13 -14.47 0.60 -2.95
CA VAL A 13 -15.06 1.87 -3.40
C VAL A 13 -14.00 2.96 -3.51
N TYR A 14 -13.11 3.06 -2.51
CA TYR A 14 -12.08 4.10 -2.47
C TYR A 14 -11.06 3.95 -3.61
N GLU A 15 -10.61 2.73 -3.90
CA GLU A 15 -9.58 2.44 -4.90
C GLU A 15 -10.15 2.09 -6.30
N SER A 16 -11.48 2.03 -6.44
CA SER A 16 -12.16 1.50 -7.65
C SER A 16 -11.88 2.26 -8.93
N GLU A 17 -11.45 3.52 -8.88
CA GLU A 17 -11.21 4.31 -10.08
C GLU A 17 -10.00 3.77 -10.85
N GLU A 18 -8.87 3.57 -10.17
CA GLU A 18 -7.59 3.25 -10.81
C GLU A 18 -7.20 1.76 -10.65
N TYR A 19 -7.75 1.08 -9.65
CA TYR A 19 -7.39 -0.29 -9.30
C TYR A 19 -8.56 -1.27 -9.42
N TYR A 20 -8.24 -2.56 -9.54
CA TYR A 20 -9.18 -3.66 -9.38
C TYR A 20 -8.66 -4.68 -8.35
N ARG A 21 -9.56 -5.35 -7.63
CA ARG A 21 -9.19 -6.36 -6.64
C ARG A 21 -8.85 -7.69 -7.32
N ALA A 22 -7.75 -8.30 -6.92
CA ALA A 22 -7.32 -9.63 -7.35
C ALA A 22 -6.81 -10.45 -6.16
N SER A 23 -7.09 -11.75 -6.15
CA SER A 23 -6.56 -12.67 -5.13
C SER A 23 -5.24 -13.29 -5.61
N VAL A 24 -4.20 -13.18 -4.80
CA VAL A 24 -2.84 -13.64 -5.09
C VAL A 24 -2.28 -14.50 -3.94
N LYS A 25 -1.16 -15.16 -4.20
CA LYS A 25 -0.41 -15.95 -3.21
C LYS A 25 1.03 -15.44 -3.08
N PRO A 26 1.26 -14.33 -2.36
CA PRO A 26 2.61 -13.86 -2.08
C PRO A 26 3.43 -14.90 -1.29
N VAL A 27 4.72 -14.96 -1.61
CA VAL A 27 5.71 -15.74 -0.87
C VAL A 27 6.36 -14.81 0.17
N LEU A 28 6.30 -15.20 1.44
CA LEU A 28 6.93 -14.50 2.55
C LEU A 28 8.45 -14.74 2.55
N GLU A 29 9.19 -13.94 3.34
CA GLU A 29 10.65 -14.07 3.45
C GLU A 29 11.11 -15.45 3.97
N ASP A 30 10.24 -16.13 4.73
CA ASP A 30 10.48 -17.49 5.23
C ASP A 30 10.15 -18.60 4.21
N GLY A 31 9.68 -18.23 3.02
CA GLY A 31 9.30 -19.13 1.94
C GLY A 31 7.88 -19.69 2.04
N SER A 32 7.08 -19.29 3.04
CA SER A 32 5.67 -19.67 3.13
C SER A 32 4.80 -18.83 2.18
N GLU A 33 3.67 -19.39 1.76
CA GLU A 33 2.68 -18.69 0.93
C GLU A 33 1.45 -18.32 1.75
N VAL A 34 0.89 -17.13 1.49
CA VAL A 34 -0.34 -16.65 2.13
C VAL A 34 -1.32 -16.20 1.05
N GLU A 35 -2.60 -16.54 1.18
CA GLU A 35 -3.65 -16.00 0.32
C GLU A 35 -3.98 -14.57 0.74
N ALA A 36 -3.95 -13.64 -0.21
CA ALA A 36 -4.22 -12.23 0.03
C ALA A 36 -4.95 -11.59 -1.15
N ASP A 37 -5.90 -10.70 -0.85
CA ASP A 37 -6.49 -9.81 -1.83
C ASP A 37 -5.66 -8.54 -1.98
N VAL A 38 -5.35 -8.17 -3.22
CA VAL A 38 -4.54 -7.00 -3.56
C VAL A 38 -5.26 -6.12 -4.59
N TYR A 39 -4.91 -4.84 -4.61
CA TYR A 39 -5.41 -3.89 -5.59
C TYR A 39 -4.36 -3.72 -6.69
N VAL A 40 -4.72 -4.08 -7.92
CA VAL A 40 -3.86 -4.05 -9.09
C VAL A 40 -4.24 -2.88 -9.99
N TRP A 41 -3.24 -2.12 -10.43
CA TRP A 41 -3.42 -0.97 -11.33
C TRP A 41 -4.04 -1.43 -12.66
N LYS A 42 -5.09 -0.76 -13.13
CA LYS A 42 -5.72 -1.11 -14.40
C LYS A 42 -4.82 -0.71 -15.57
N GLU A 43 -4.80 -1.55 -16.61
CA GLU A 43 -3.99 -1.33 -17.81
C GLU A 43 -4.35 -0.02 -18.53
N GLU A 44 -5.60 0.42 -18.43
CA GLU A 44 -6.10 1.69 -18.98
C GLU A 44 -5.33 2.91 -18.43
N PHE A 45 -4.85 2.83 -17.19
CA PHE A 45 -4.08 3.88 -16.52
C PHE A 45 -2.57 3.65 -16.60
N SER A 46 -2.09 2.66 -17.38
CA SER A 46 -0.66 2.38 -17.53
C SER A 46 0.16 3.58 -18.03
N HIS A 47 -0.49 4.49 -18.76
CA HIS A 47 0.11 5.75 -19.23
C HIS A 47 0.56 6.70 -18.10
N ALA A 48 0.01 6.55 -16.89
CA ALA A 48 0.38 7.34 -15.72
C ALA A 48 1.58 6.73 -14.96
N LEU A 49 2.03 5.53 -15.33
CA LEU A 49 3.17 4.88 -14.69
C LEU A 49 4.48 5.46 -15.22
N GLY A 50 5.44 5.65 -14.33
CA GLY A 50 6.81 6.02 -14.69
C GLY A 50 7.49 4.90 -15.50
N SER A 51 8.40 5.28 -16.40
CA SER A 51 9.19 4.32 -17.19
C SER A 51 10.31 3.65 -16.38
N GLU A 52 10.71 4.28 -15.28
CA GLU A 52 11.79 3.76 -14.43
C GLU A 52 11.26 2.67 -13.48
N PRO A 53 12.02 1.58 -13.29
CA PRO A 53 11.67 0.56 -12.29
C PRO A 53 11.56 1.18 -10.90
N TRP A 54 10.53 0.79 -10.16
CA TRP A 54 10.39 1.20 -8.78
C TRP A 54 11.52 0.64 -7.91
N SER A 55 12.09 1.50 -7.04
CA SER A 55 13.17 1.15 -6.12
C SER A 55 12.76 1.41 -4.67
N TYR A 56 12.73 0.34 -3.86
CA TYR A 56 12.42 0.44 -2.44
C TYR A 56 13.42 1.33 -1.69
N ASP A 57 14.71 1.22 -1.98
CA ASP A 57 15.76 1.98 -1.28
C ASP A 57 15.63 3.48 -1.56
N GLU A 58 15.29 3.84 -2.79
CA GLU A 58 15.06 5.24 -3.17
C GLU A 58 13.81 5.79 -2.47
N TRP A 59 12.70 5.05 -2.51
CA TRP A 59 11.47 5.44 -1.81
C TRP A 59 11.70 5.61 -0.31
N ARG A 60 12.36 4.63 0.32
CA ARG A 60 12.69 4.65 1.74
C ARG A 60 13.55 5.88 2.09
N SER A 61 14.58 6.18 1.31
CA SER A 61 15.44 7.34 1.55
C SER A 61 14.68 8.67 1.44
N LYS A 62 13.69 8.78 0.55
CA LYS A 62 12.93 10.02 0.34
C LYS A 62 11.85 10.27 1.39
N HIS A 63 11.18 9.20 1.86
CA HIS A 63 9.96 9.33 2.65
C HIS A 63 10.14 9.01 4.15
N LEU A 64 11.15 8.23 4.53
CA LEU A 64 11.32 7.79 5.92
C LEU A 64 11.53 8.95 6.90
N VAL A 65 12.31 9.95 6.52
CA VAL A 65 12.58 11.12 7.40
C VAL A 65 11.30 11.90 7.68
N GLN A 66 10.50 12.16 6.65
CA GLN A 66 9.24 12.89 6.78
C GLN A 66 8.24 12.11 7.65
N PHE A 67 8.16 10.79 7.47
CA PHE A 67 7.33 9.93 8.30
C PHE A 67 7.77 9.98 9.78
N ALA A 68 9.06 9.87 10.05
CA ALA A 68 9.59 9.94 11.42
C ALA A 68 9.33 11.29 12.09
N GLU A 69 9.47 12.39 11.35
CA GLU A 69 9.13 13.73 11.84
C GLU A 69 7.63 13.88 12.15
N GLN A 70 6.75 13.30 11.34
CA GLN A 70 5.32 13.32 11.60
C GLN A 70 4.97 12.54 12.87
N CYS A 71 5.54 11.35 13.05
CA CYS A 71 5.33 10.56 14.26
C CYS A 71 5.76 11.31 15.53
N LEU A 72 6.90 12.01 15.49
CA LEU A 72 7.39 12.80 16.62
C LEU A 72 6.46 13.99 16.92
N LYS A 73 5.91 14.65 15.90
CA LYS A 73 4.93 15.73 16.09
C LYS A 73 3.64 15.23 16.71
N ASP A 74 3.13 14.09 16.24
CA ASP A 74 1.90 13.51 16.76
C ASP A 74 2.06 13.10 18.23
N GLU A 75 3.22 12.57 18.60
CA GLU A 75 3.55 12.25 20.01
C GLU A 75 3.65 13.52 20.87
N LEU A 76 4.25 14.60 20.36
CA LEU A 76 4.29 15.88 21.06
C LEU A 76 2.90 16.52 21.24
N LEU A 77 2.00 16.37 20.25
CA LEU A 77 0.63 16.88 20.31
C LEU A 77 -0.27 16.06 21.24
N GLN A 78 -0.01 14.75 21.40
CA GLN A 78 -0.76 13.90 22.34
C GLN A 78 -0.32 14.10 23.80
N ASN A 79 0.86 14.66 24.04
CA ASN A 79 1.43 14.91 25.37
C ASN A 79 1.39 16.41 25.79
N ALA A 80 0.75 17.28 25.01
CA ALA A 80 0.57 18.71 25.28
C ALA A 80 -0.84 19.03 25.77
#